data_AF-A0A1I3TFB4-F1
#
_entry.id   AF-A0A1I3TFB4-F1
#
_cell.length_a   1.000
_cell.length_b   1.000
_cell.length_c   1.000
_cell.angle_alpha   90.00
_cell.angle_beta   90.00
_cell.angle_gamma   90.00
#
_symmetry.space_group_name_H-M   'P 1'
#
loop_
_entity.id
_entity.type
_entity.pdbx_description
1 polymer ?
#
loop_
_entity_poly.entity_id
_entity_poly.type
_entity_poly.pdbx_seq_one_letter_code
_entity_poly.pdbx_strand_id
1 'polypeptide(L)'
;MDLPQTTEAARLGRAVFDSIRAERFDEAETLLQQLHEAHPASRDMLFFPVLMAIQRGDVRGAWQVVNGLPEDQNPELKAICLYLLKDPTWHSYAAALEDSPDPYIRRAMFALLGRTEETSVAEPVQSTMLHALQV
;
A
#
# COMPACT_ATOMS: atom_id res chain seq x y z
N MET A 1 -8.22 -19.80 -17.17
CA MET A 1 -7.20 -19.33 -18.14
C MET A 1 -6.99 -17.86 -17.82
N ASP A 2 -6.21 -17.56 -16.79
CA ASP A 2 -5.83 -16.19 -16.39
C ASP A 2 -4.54 -15.82 -17.13
N LEU A 3 -4.65 -15.11 -18.27
CA LEU A 3 -4.59 -13.64 -18.43
C LEU A 3 -3.16 -13.07 -18.26
N PRO A 4 -2.31 -13.12 -19.31
CA PRO A 4 -1.00 -12.46 -19.35
C PRO A 4 -0.99 -10.98 -18.94
N GLN A 5 -2.13 -10.29 -18.99
CA GLN A 5 -2.27 -8.91 -18.55
C GLN A 5 -2.09 -8.73 -17.03
N THR A 6 -2.47 -9.72 -16.22
CA THR A 6 -2.26 -9.67 -14.77
C THR A 6 -0.77 -9.76 -14.42
N THR A 7 -0.01 -10.55 -15.17
CA THR A 7 1.45 -10.66 -15.02
C THR A 7 2.14 -9.36 -15.44
N GLU A 8 1.69 -8.73 -16.52
CA GLU A 8 2.27 -7.47 -16.99
C GLU A 8 1.94 -6.29 -16.08
N ALA A 9 0.71 -6.18 -15.60
CA ALA A 9 0.32 -5.15 -14.64
C ALA A 9 1.11 -5.29 -13.33
N ALA A 10 1.29 -6.51 -12.83
CA ALA A 10 2.10 -6.76 -11.64
C ALA A 10 3.58 -6.39 -11.86
N ARG A 11 4.13 -6.73 -13.04
CA ARG A 11 5.51 -6.37 -13.42
C ARG A 11 5.71 -4.86 -13.48
N LEU A 12 4.79 -4.15 -14.15
CA LEU A 12 4.83 -2.69 -14.26
C LEU A 12 4.64 -2.03 -12.89
N GLY A 13 3.67 -2.46 -12.08
CA GLY A 13 3.46 -1.95 -10.72
C GLY A 13 4.70 -2.12 -9.83
N ARG A 14 5.39 -3.27 -9.93
CA ARG A 14 6.67 -3.48 -9.23
C ARG A 14 7.76 -2.54 -9.74
N ALA A 15 7.87 -2.35 -11.06
CA ALA A 15 8.85 -1.45 -11.64
C ALA A 15 8.61 0.01 -11.23
N VAL A 16 7.36 0.47 -11.18
CA VAL A 16 7.00 1.79 -10.64
C VAL A 16 7.50 1.92 -9.21
N PHE A 17 7.17 0.97 -8.34
CA PHE A 17 7.62 0.98 -6.94
C PHE A 17 9.14 1.04 -6.79
N ASP A 18 9.86 0.19 -7.53
CA ASP A 18 11.32 0.14 -7.47
C ASP A 18 11.97 1.45 -7.98
N SER A 19 11.38 2.12 -8.97
CA SER A 19 11.81 3.44 -9.45
C SER A 19 11.55 4.55 -8.44
N ILE A 20 10.39 4.54 -7.77
CA ILE A 20 10.09 5.49 -6.68
C ILE A 20 11.12 5.35 -5.55
N ARG A 21 11.40 4.12 -5.13
CA ARG A 21 12.38 3.84 -4.06
C ARG A 21 13.79 4.28 -4.43
N ALA A 22 14.13 4.23 -5.72
CA ALA A 22 15.41 4.70 -6.25
C ALA A 22 15.42 6.22 -6.55
N GLU A 23 14.35 6.95 -6.21
CA GLU A 23 14.18 8.39 -6.48
C GLU A 23 14.26 8.76 -7.98
N ARG A 24 14.00 7.79 -8.86
CA ARG A 24 13.95 7.95 -10.31
C ARG A 24 12.53 8.28 -10.74
N PHE A 25 12.07 9.47 -10.38
CA PHE A 25 10.64 9.80 -10.49
C PHE A 25 10.13 9.95 -11.93
N ASP A 26 10.93 10.49 -12.84
CA ASP A 26 10.52 10.61 -14.26
C ASP A 26 10.31 9.22 -14.90
N GLU A 27 11.14 8.25 -14.51
CA GLU A 27 10.98 6.85 -14.90
C GLU A 27 9.74 6.22 -14.25
N ALA A 28 9.50 6.50 -12.96
CA ALA A 28 8.31 6.02 -12.27
C ALA A 28 7.02 6.53 -12.92
N GLU A 29 6.96 7.80 -13.33
CA GLU A 29 5.82 8.38 -14.04
C GLU A 29 5.61 7.74 -15.41
N THR A 30 6.69 7.53 -16.16
CA THR A 30 6.63 6.85 -17.46
C THR A 30 6.10 5.42 -17.31
N LEU A 31 6.57 4.68 -16.31
CA LEU A 31 6.12 3.31 -16.03
C LEU A 31 4.67 3.27 -15.53
N LEU A 32 4.25 4.26 -14.75
CA LEU A 32 2.87 4.38 -14.27
C LEU A 32 1.91 4.66 -15.42
N GLN A 33 2.30 5.53 -16.35
CA GLN A 33 1.52 5.78 -17.57
C GLN A 33 1.37 4.49 -18.40
N GLN A 34 2.44 3.71 -18.56
CA GLN A 34 2.38 2.39 -19.23
C GLN A 34 1.45 1.42 -18.48
N LEU A 35 1.47 1.42 -17.16
CA LEU A 35 0.53 0.62 -16.35
C LEU A 35 -0.92 1.02 -16.59
N HIS A 36 -1.22 2.32 -16.69
CA HIS A 36 -2.57 2.83 -16.98
C HIS A 36 -3.04 2.51 -18.40
N GLU A 37 -2.13 2.46 -19.36
CA GLU A 37 -2.41 2.04 -20.74
C GLU A 37 -2.69 0.54 -20.81
N ALA A 38 -1.86 -0.28 -20.17
CA ALA A 38 -2.02 -1.73 -20.15
C ALA A 38 -3.21 -2.18 -19.27
N HIS A 39 -3.49 -1.46 -18.19
CA HIS A 39 -4.54 -1.79 -17.23
C HIS A 39 -5.29 -0.52 -16.77
N PRO A 40 -6.32 -0.08 -17.50
CA PRO A 40 -7.00 1.20 -17.23
C PRO A 40 -7.56 1.40 -15.82
N ALA A 41 -8.01 0.32 -15.15
CA ALA A 41 -8.51 0.40 -13.78
C ALA A 41 -7.43 0.78 -12.75
N SER A 42 -6.15 0.73 -13.14
CA SER A 42 -5.05 1.19 -12.27
C SER A 42 -5.04 2.71 -12.08
N ARG A 43 -5.79 3.48 -12.89
CA ARG A 43 -5.93 4.93 -12.72
C ARG A 43 -6.58 5.30 -11.39
N ASP A 44 -7.37 4.39 -10.82
CA ASP A 44 -8.01 4.57 -9.51
C ASP A 44 -7.04 4.25 -8.35
N MET A 45 -5.85 3.68 -8.64
CA MET A 45 -4.82 3.36 -7.65
C MET A 45 -3.95 4.57 -7.36
N LEU A 46 -4.42 5.42 -6.44
CA LEU A 46 -3.74 6.67 -6.07
C LEU A 46 -2.50 6.49 -5.21
N PHE A 47 -2.21 5.27 -4.77
CA PHE A 47 -1.02 4.94 -4.00
C PHE A 47 0.28 5.41 -4.67
N PHE A 48 0.46 5.17 -5.98
CA PHE A 48 1.71 5.55 -6.67
C PHE A 48 1.90 7.07 -6.78
N PRO A 49 0.92 7.87 -7.26
CA PRO A 49 1.02 9.33 -7.25
C PRO A 49 1.31 9.91 -5.86
N VAL A 50 0.62 9.40 -4.83
CA VAL A 50 0.78 9.87 -3.44
C VAL A 50 2.18 9.54 -2.93
N LEU A 51 2.67 8.32 -3.14
CA LEU A 51 3.99 7.90 -2.72
C LEU A 51 5.10 8.71 -3.41
N MET A 52 4.95 8.99 -4.71
CA MET A 52 5.88 9.85 -5.46
C MET A 52 5.94 11.26 -4.87
N ALA A 53 4.79 11.87 -4.60
CA ALA A 53 4.73 13.21 -4.01
C ALA A 53 5.38 13.24 -2.61
N ILE A 54 5.10 12.25 -1.76
CA ILE A 54 5.73 12.13 -0.43
C ILE A 54 7.24 11.98 -0.54
N GLN A 55 7.74 11.09 -1.42
CA GLN A 55 9.17 10.86 -1.57
C GLN A 55 9.91 12.10 -2.14
N ARG A 56 9.23 12.93 -2.93
CA ARG A 56 9.73 14.23 -3.40
C ARG A 56 9.71 15.33 -2.32
N GLY A 57 9.20 15.03 -1.12
CA GLY A 57 9.00 16.01 -0.05
C GLY A 57 7.76 16.89 -0.22
N ASP A 58 6.93 16.64 -1.23
CA ASP A 58 5.69 17.38 -1.48
C ASP A 58 4.48 16.70 -0.83
N VAL A 59 4.48 16.70 0.51
CA VAL A 59 3.37 16.13 1.29
C VAL A 59 2.07 16.92 1.06
N ARG A 60 2.15 18.21 0.71
CA ARG A 60 0.96 19.02 0.41
C ARG A 60 0.32 18.63 -0.91
N GLY A 61 1.13 18.38 -1.94
CA GLY A 61 0.65 17.82 -3.21
C GLY A 61 0.03 16.44 -3.01
N ALA A 62 0.66 15.58 -2.20
CA ALA A 62 0.09 14.28 -1.83
C ALA A 62 -1.30 14.42 -1.16
N TRP A 63 -1.43 15.36 -0.22
CA TRP A 63 -2.71 15.68 0.42
C TRP A 63 -3.76 16.19 -0.56
N GLN A 64 -3.39 17.07 -1.49
CA GLN A 64 -4.32 17.58 -2.51
C GLN A 64 -4.92 16.47 -3.37
N VAL A 65 -4.12 15.44 -3.70
CA VAL A 65 -4.59 14.28 -4.46
C VAL A 65 -5.64 13.51 -3.65
N VAL A 66 -5.37 13.17 -2.39
CA VAL A 66 -6.27 12.31 -1.59
C VAL A 66 -7.48 13.04 -1.03
N ASN A 67 -7.37 14.34 -0.76
CA ASN A 67 -8.47 15.16 -0.23
C ASN A 67 -9.48 15.54 -1.32
N GLY A 68 -9.15 15.37 -2.60
CA GLY A 68 -10.11 15.50 -3.70
C GLY A 68 -11.09 14.32 -3.79
N LEU A 69 -10.86 13.25 -3.02
CA LEU A 69 -11.67 12.04 -3.03
C LEU A 69 -12.81 12.07 -2.01
N PRO A 70 -13.87 11.27 -2.23
CA PRO A 70 -14.87 10.96 -1.22
C PRO A 70 -14.25 10.52 0.12
N GLU A 71 -15.00 10.73 1.20
CA GLU A 71 -14.46 10.59 2.55
C GLU A 71 -14.00 9.16 2.88
N ASP A 72 -14.77 8.19 2.40
CA ASP A 72 -14.60 6.75 2.52
C ASP A 72 -13.57 6.15 1.56
N GLN A 73 -13.02 6.94 0.63
CA GLN A 73 -12.07 6.45 -0.36
C GLN A 73 -10.62 6.66 0.08
N ASN A 74 -9.85 5.57 0.12
CA ASN A 74 -8.45 5.52 0.54
C ASN A 74 -8.16 6.23 1.91
N PRO A 75 -8.94 5.94 2.97
CA PRO A 75 -8.76 6.57 4.28
C PRO A 75 -7.35 6.36 4.87
N GLU A 76 -6.66 5.28 4.49
CA GLU A 76 -5.29 4.99 4.88
C GLU A 76 -4.29 6.00 4.31
N LEU A 77 -4.49 6.45 3.07
CA LEU A 77 -3.62 7.47 2.46
C LEU A 77 -3.86 8.84 3.10
N LYS A 78 -5.10 9.15 3.48
CA LYS A 78 -5.44 10.35 4.26
C LYS A 78 -4.72 10.34 5.61
N ALA A 79 -4.77 9.22 6.34
CA ALA A 79 -4.06 9.07 7.62
C ALA A 79 -2.56 9.36 7.48
N ILE A 80 -1.91 8.77 6.46
CA ILE A 80 -0.48 8.96 6.19
C ILE A 80 -0.16 10.43 5.87
N CYS A 81 -0.93 11.07 4.99
CA CYS A 81 -0.68 12.45 4.60
C CYS A 81 -0.84 13.41 5.79
N LEU A 82 -1.92 13.27 6.57
CA LEU A 82 -2.18 14.10 7.74
C LEU A 82 -1.11 13.92 8.82
N TYR A 83 -0.64 12.67 9.03
CA TYR A 83 0.45 12.39 9.96
C TYR A 83 1.75 13.11 9.57
N LEU A 84 2.09 13.07 8.27
CA LEU A 84 3.26 13.77 7.75
C LEU A 84 3.11 15.29 7.83
N LEU A 85 1.89 15.82 7.66
CA LEU A 85 1.56 17.24 7.82
C LEU A 85 1.46 17.70 9.29
N LYS A 86 1.57 16.78 10.26
CA LYS A 86 1.39 17.04 11.70
C LYS A 86 -0.02 17.53 12.06
N ASP A 87 -1.02 17.18 11.26
CA ASP A 87 -2.41 17.50 11.55
C ASP A 87 -3.01 16.43 12.49
N PRO A 88 -3.48 16.79 13.70
CA PRO A 88 -3.92 15.81 14.71
C PRO A 88 -5.11 14.94 14.27
N THR A 89 -5.85 15.34 13.23
CA THR A 89 -6.94 14.52 12.67
C THR A 89 -6.44 13.20 12.06
N TRP A 90 -5.14 13.06 11.78
CA TRP A 90 -4.56 11.78 11.32
C TRP A 90 -4.93 10.61 12.24
N HIS A 91 -5.03 10.87 13.54
CA HIS A 91 -5.27 9.83 14.53
C HIS A 91 -6.65 9.20 14.41
N SER A 92 -7.70 9.97 14.05
CA SER A 92 -9.04 9.38 13.88
C SER A 92 -9.10 8.47 12.66
N TYR A 93 -8.42 8.82 11.56
CA TYR A 93 -8.31 7.94 10.39
C TYR A 93 -7.52 6.68 10.70
N ALA A 94 -6.36 6.80 11.36
CA ALA A 94 -5.55 5.65 11.71
C ALA A 94 -6.29 4.69 12.67
N ALA A 95 -6.98 5.24 13.67
CA ALA A 95 -7.76 4.46 14.64
C ALA A 95 -8.92 3.70 13.98
N ALA A 96 -9.61 4.33 13.03
CA ALA A 96 -10.72 3.71 12.29
C ALA A 96 -10.29 2.51 11.43
N LEU A 97 -8.98 2.38 11.15
CA LEU A 97 -8.38 1.36 10.29
C LEU A 97 -7.52 0.34 11.05
N GLU A 98 -7.52 0.40 12.38
CA GLU A 98 -6.82 -0.56 13.24
C GLU A 98 -7.29 -2.00 13.01
N ASP A 99 -8.57 -2.21 12.72
CA ASP A 99 -9.16 -3.53 12.45
C ASP A 99 -9.37 -3.76 10.94
N SER A 100 -8.60 -3.06 10.09
CA SER A 100 -8.71 -3.22 8.63
C SER A 100 -8.55 -4.71 8.24
N PRO A 101 -9.43 -5.23 7.35
CA PRO A 101 -9.30 -6.59 6.85
C PRO A 101 -8.02 -6.77 6.02
N ASP A 102 -7.45 -5.68 5.49
CA ASP A 102 -6.15 -5.70 4.82
C ASP A 102 -5.03 -5.70 5.88
N PRO A 103 -4.22 -6.78 5.97
CA PRO A 103 -3.14 -6.88 6.96
C PRO A 103 -2.04 -5.84 6.77
N TYR A 104 -1.81 -5.36 5.56
CA TYR A 104 -0.80 -4.32 5.28
C TYR A 104 -1.27 -2.96 5.76
N ILE A 105 -2.55 -2.63 5.52
CA ILE A 105 -3.15 -1.39 6.03
C ILE A 105 -3.13 -1.42 7.56
N ARG A 106 -3.62 -2.49 8.19
CA ARG A 106 -3.60 -2.63 9.66
C ARG A 106 -2.20 -2.42 10.24
N ARG A 107 -1.20 -3.11 9.69
CA ARG A 107 0.19 -2.97 10.12
C ARG A 107 0.72 -1.54 9.98
N ALA A 108 0.41 -0.87 8.87
CA ALA A 108 0.79 0.52 8.66
C ALA A 108 0.14 1.44 9.70
N MET A 109 -1.16 1.28 9.98
CA MET A 109 -1.87 2.10 10.96
C MET A 109 -1.37 1.86 12.37
N PHE A 110 -1.08 0.61 12.75
CA PHE A 110 -0.46 0.30 14.04
C PHE A 110 0.89 1.00 14.20
N ALA A 111 1.73 0.99 13.16
CA ALA A 111 3.00 1.70 13.18
C ALA A 111 2.80 3.23 13.34
N LEU A 112 1.83 3.82 12.64
CA LEU A 112 1.47 5.25 12.79
C LEU A 112 1.03 5.58 14.23
N LEU A 113 0.25 4.69 14.85
CA LEU A 113 -0.24 4.83 16.22
C LEU A 113 0.82 4.49 17.29
N GLY A 114 2.04 4.12 16.90
CA GLY A 114 3.10 3.72 17.82
C GLY A 114 2.84 2.39 18.53
N ARG A 115 1.99 1.53 17.98
CA ARG A 115 1.69 0.20 18.50
C ARG A 115 2.58 -0.82 17.82
N THR A 116 3.23 -1.67 18.61
CA THR A 116 3.93 -2.84 18.08
C THR A 116 2.90 -3.94 17.93
N GLU A 117 2.72 -4.50 16.73
CA GLU A 117 2.03 -5.79 16.62
C GLU A 117 2.83 -6.75 17.51
N GLU A 118 2.24 -7.22 18.60
CA GLU A 118 2.71 -8.45 19.22
C GLU A 118 2.60 -9.49 18.13
N THR A 119 3.74 -9.87 17.56
CA THR A 119 3.85 -10.88 16.54
C THR A 119 3.24 -12.15 17.10
N SER A 120 1.94 -12.37 16.84
CA SER A 120 1.35 -13.70 16.97
C SER A 120 2.05 -14.52 15.90
N VAL A 121 3.10 -15.21 16.33
CA VAL A 121 3.80 -16.20 15.54
C VAL A 121 2.73 -17.19 15.11
N ALA A 122 2.31 -17.10 13.84
CA ALA A 122 1.53 -18.13 13.22
C ALA A 122 2.29 -19.45 13.45
N GLU A 123 1.71 -20.33 14.27
CA GLU A 123 2.29 -21.63 14.56
C GLU A 123 2.63 -22.32 13.24
N PRO A 124 3.86 -22.85 13.08
CA PRO A 124 4.12 -23.71 11.95
C PRO A 124 3.23 -24.95 12.12
N VAL A 125 2.28 -25.14 11.21
CA VAL A 125 1.59 -26.42 11.04
C VAL A 125 2.68 -27.43 10.68
N GLN A 126 3.23 -28.09 11.69
CA GLN A 126 4.14 -29.20 11.54
C GLN A 126 3.37 -30.34 10.88
N SER A 127 3.60 -30.45 9.57
CA SER A 127 3.66 -31.67 8.78
C SER A 127 3.53 -32.95 9.61
N THR A 128 2.31 -33.47 9.73
CA THR A 128 2.08 -34.83 10.21
C THR A 128 1.45 -35.66 9.10
N MET A 129 2.26 -35.96 8.08
CA MET A 129 2.06 -37.12 7.21
C MET A 129 3.40 -37.81 6.98
N LEU A 130 3.92 -38.50 7.99
CA LEU A 130 4.72 -39.71 7.79
C LEU A 130 4.93 -40.47 9.13
N HIS A 131 3.97 -41.30 9.53
CA HIS A 131 4.25 -42.50 10.32
C HIS A 131 3.21 -43.59 9.95
N ALA A 132 3.13 -43.88 8.65
CA ALA A 132 2.76 -45.21 8.21
C ALA A 132 4.04 -46.06 8.23
N LEU A 133 4.33 -46.69 9.38
CA LEU A 133 5.18 -47.87 9.57
C LEU A 133 5.45 -48.03 11.08
N GLN A 134 4.53 -48.71 11.77
CA GLN A 134 4.73 -49.51 12.99
C GLN A 134 3.34 -49.89 13.54
N VAL A 135 2.74 -50.97 13.00
CA VAL A 135 2.37 -52.23 13.68
C VAL A 135 2.06 -53.25 12.59
#